data_AF-A0A8T4DHH5-F1
#
_entry.id   AF-A0A8T4DHH5-F1
#
_cell.length_a   1.000
_cell.length_b   1.000
_cell.length_c   1.000
_cell.angle_alpha   90.00
_cell.angle_beta   90.00
_cell.angle_gamma   90.00
#
_symmetry.space_group_name_H-M   'P 1'
#
loop_
_entity.id
_entity.type
_entity.pdbx_description
1 polymer ?
#
loop_
_entity_poly.entity_id
_entity_poly.type
_entity_poly.pdbx_seq_one_letter_code
_entity_poly.pdbx_strand_id
1 'polypeptide(L)' 'MGVVPDEVINEKDAEIAALIKEIGDLTNEFKAASDEEQKTEIINKITEKEKDLRSVRQKKGQFKAVQAAPSKLW' A
#
# COMPACT_ATOMS: atom_id res chain seq x y z
N MET A 1 1.80 11.50 -23.80
CA MET A 1 1.63 10.85 -22.49
C MET A 1 2.99 10.78 -21.84
N GLY A 2 3.15 11.35 -20.63
CA GLY A 2 4.43 11.37 -19.93
C GLY A 2 4.81 9.98 -19.46
N VAL A 3 6.07 9.59 -19.71
CA VAL A 3 6.65 8.36 -19.16
C VAL A 3 6.72 8.52 -17.65
N VAL A 4 6.19 7.54 -16.90
CA VAL A 4 6.35 7.54 -15.43
C VAL A 4 7.79 7.11 -15.12
N PRO A 5 8.59 7.91 -14.40
CA PRO A 5 9.95 7.53 -14.04
C PRO A 5 9.98 6.31 -13.12
N ASP A 6 11.00 5.47 -13.25
CA ASP A 6 11.21 4.30 -12.38
C ASP A 6 11.36 4.70 -10.91
N GLU A 7 11.89 5.89 -10.63
CA GLU A 7 11.99 6.46 -9.28
C GLU A 7 10.63 6.54 -8.59
N VAL A 8 9.59 6.97 -9.30
CA VAL A 8 8.22 7.08 -8.77
C VAL A 8 7.61 5.70 -8.50
N ILE A 9 7.99 4.69 -9.29
CA ILE A 9 7.53 3.31 -9.07
C ILE A 9 8.24 2.69 -7.84
N ASN A 10 9.52 3.00 -7.65
CA ASN A 10 10.31 2.55 -6.51
C ASN A 10 9.90 3.25 -5.20
N GLU A 11 9.54 4.53 -5.25
CA GLU A 11 8.93 5.23 -4.11
C GLU A 11 7.65 4.54 -3.65
N LYS A 12 6.82 4.07 -4.58
CA LYS A 12 5.62 3.29 -4.25
C LYS A 12 5.95 1.93 -3.64
N ASP A 13 7.09 1.32 -3.97
CA ASP A 13 7.56 0.11 -3.30
C ASP A 13 7.97 0.37 -1.85
N ALA A 14 8.67 1.49 -1.60
CA ALA A 14 9.00 1.91 -0.25
C ALA A 14 7.74 2.21 0.58
N GLU A 15 6.74 2.87 -0.02
CA GLU A 15 5.45 3.16 0.63
C GLU A 15 4.66 1.88 0.95
N ILE A 16 4.66 0.89 0.05
CA ILE A 16 4.06 -0.43 0.30
C ILE A 16 4.79 -1.14 1.45
N ALA A 17 6.12 -1.13 1.47
CA ALA A 17 6.89 -1.75 2.53
C ALA A 17 6.64 -1.10 3.90
N ALA A 18 6.54 0.23 3.94
CA ALA A 18 6.19 0.98 5.15
C ALA A 18 4.79 0.60 5.66
N LEU A 19 3.78 0.58 4.77
CA LEU A 19 2.41 0.20 5.14
C LEU A 19 2.30 -1.25 5.63
N ILE A 20 3.04 -2.18 5.02
CA ILE A 20 3.08 -3.58 5.50
C ILE A 20 3.67 -3.65 6.91
N LYS A 21 4.72 -2.87 7.18
CA LYS A 21 5.36 -2.83 8.50
C LYS A 21 4.39 -2.27 9.54
N GLU A 22 3.72 -1.14 9.25
CA GLU A 22 2.71 -0.56 10.14
C GLU A 22 1.56 -1.53 10.44
N ILE A 23 1.05 -2.26 9.43
CA ILE A 23 0.03 -3.30 9.64
C ILE A 23 0.57 -4.42 10.53
N GLY A 24 1.82 -4.84 10.31
CA GLY A 24 2.49 -5.84 11.14
C GLY A 24 2.60 -5.41 12.60
N ASP A 25 2.99 -4.15 12.84
CA ASP A 25 3.12 -3.57 14.18
C ASP A 25 1.74 -3.48 14.86
N LEU A 26 0.71 -3.00 14.16
CA LEU A 26 -0.68 -2.98 14.66
C LEU A 26 -1.21 -4.40 14.96
N THR A 27 -0.81 -5.40 14.18
CA THR A 27 -1.20 -6.80 14.43
C THR A 27 -0.51 -7.36 15.68
N ASN A 28 0.71 -6.91 15.98
CA ASN A 28 1.39 -7.26 17.22
C ASN A 28 0.72 -6.58 18.43
N GLU A 29 0.33 -5.31 18.29
CA GLU A 29 -0.46 -4.59 19.29
C GLU A 29 -1.81 -5.28 19.53
N PHE A 30 -2.49 -5.75 18.48
CA PHE A 30 -3.73 -6.52 18.59
C PHE A 30 -3.56 -7.80 19.42
N LYS A 31 -2.44 -8.51 19.22
CA LYS A 31 -2.13 -9.74 19.97
C LYS A 31 -1.79 -9.45 21.44
N ALA A 32 -1.19 -8.30 21.71
CA ALA A 32 -0.83 -7.87 23.06
C ALA A 32 -2.00 -7.24 23.83
N ALA A 33 -3.01 -6.70 23.11
CA ALA A 33 -4.19 -6.12 23.71
C ALA A 33 -5.01 -7.18 24.48
N SER A 34 -5.36 -6.88 25.72
CA SER A 34 -6.25 -7.71 26.55
C SER A 34 -7.70 -7.22 26.53
N ASP A 35 -7.92 -5.95 26.17
CA ASP A 35 -9.22 -5.29 26.15
C ASP A 35 -9.93 -5.45 24.80
N GLU A 36 -11.23 -5.76 24.83
CA GLU A 36 -12.06 -5.97 23.64
C GLU A 36 -12.31 -4.66 22.87
N GLU A 37 -12.45 -3.53 23.58
CA GLU A 37 -12.61 -2.23 22.92
C GLU A 37 -11.33 -1.83 22.18
N GLN A 38 -10.16 -2.02 22.81
CA GLN A 38 -8.87 -1.78 22.15
C GLN A 38 -8.65 -2.70 20.94
N LYS A 39 -9.05 -3.97 21.04
CA LYS A 39 -8.99 -4.92 19.92
C LYS A 39 -9.84 -4.47 18.73
N THR A 40 -11.05 -3.98 18.97
CA THR A 40 -11.93 -3.50 17.89
C THR A 40 -11.39 -2.22 17.24
N GLU A 41 -10.83 -1.29 18.01
CA GLU A 41 -10.14 -0.11 17.47
C GLU A 41 -8.93 -0.48 16.61
N ILE A 42 -8.11 -1.43 17.08
CA ILE A 42 -6.93 -1.88 16.33
C ILE A 42 -7.34 -2.59 15.03
N ILE A 43 -8.40 -3.42 15.06
CA ILE A 43 -8.94 -4.04 13.84
C ILE A 43 -9.42 -2.98 12.83
N ASN A 44 -10.12 -1.94 13.29
CA ASN A 44 -10.57 -0.87 12.41
C ASN A 44 -9.38 -0.15 11.75
N LYS A 45 -8.34 0.17 12.53
CA LYS A 45 -7.10 0.78 12.01
C LYS A 45 -6.37 -0.14 11.01
N ILE A 46 -6.28 -1.44 11.29
CA ILE A 46 -5.71 -2.43 10.35
C ILE A 46 -6.51 -2.43 9.05
N THR A 47 -7.84 -2.44 9.14
CA THR A 47 -8.73 -2.48 7.96
C THR A 47 -8.59 -1.23 7.09
N GLU A 48 -8.43 -0.05 7.70
CA GLU A 48 -8.15 1.19 6.96
C GLU A 48 -6.79 1.14 6.25
N LYS A 49 -5.74 0.72 6.97
CA LYS A 49 -4.39 0.59 6.41
C LYS A 49 -4.31 -0.45 5.29
N GLU A 50 -5.08 -1.53 5.37
CA GLU A 50 -5.20 -2.51 4.27
C GLU A 50 -5.86 -1.91 3.01
N LYS A 51 -6.88 -1.06 3.17
CA LYS A 51 -7.49 -0.32 2.04
C LYS A 51 -6.48 0.63 1.40
N ASP A 52 -5.69 1.34 2.20
CA ASP A 52 -4.64 2.23 1.71
C ASP A 52 -3.57 1.45 0.93
N LEU A 53 -3.11 0.34 1.49
CA LEU A 53 -2.15 -0.55 0.83
C LEU A 53 -2.67 -1.07 -0.52
N ARG A 54 -3.96 -1.42 -0.59
CA ARG A 54 -4.61 -1.81 -1.86
C ARG A 54 -4.61 -0.66 -2.87
N SER A 55 -4.92 0.55 -2.43
CA SER A 55 -4.89 1.77 -3.27
C SER A 55 -3.50 2.04 -3.83
N VAL A 56 -2.46 1.98 -2.99
CA VAL A 56 -1.07 2.19 -3.40
C VAL A 56 -0.61 1.13 -4.41
N ARG A 57 -0.95 -0.15 -4.17
CA ARG A 57 -0.68 -1.24 -5.13
C ARG A 57 -1.36 -1.04 -6.48
N GLN A 58 -2.62 -0.60 -6.47
CA GLN A 58 -3.37 -0.33 -7.70
C GLN A 58 -2.75 0.83 -8.49
N LYS A 59 -2.39 1.92 -7.81
CA LYS A 59 -1.69 3.06 -8.44
C LYS A 59 -0.34 2.64 -9.02
N LYS A 60 0.44 1.83 -8.30
CA LYS A 60 1.70 1.28 -8.83
C LYS A 60 1.47 0.45 -10.10
N GLY A 61 0.43 -0.39 -10.11
CA GLY A 61 0.04 -1.16 -11.29
C GLY A 61 -0.33 -0.28 -12.49
N GLN A 62 -1.06 0.81 -12.24
CA GLN A 62 -1.38 1.82 -13.28
C GLN A 62 -0.13 2.49 -13.82
N PHE A 63 0.81 2.90 -12.95
CA PHE A 63 2.07 3.50 -13.37
C PHE A 63 2.89 2.56 -14.26
N LYS A 64 2.98 1.28 -13.90
CA LYS A 64 3.61 0.26 -14.76
C LYS A 64 2.90 0.07 -16.10
N ALA A 65 1.57 0.11 -16.13
CA ALA A 65 0.82 -0.02 -17.38
C ALA A 65 1.02 1.17 -18.32
N VAL A 66 1.14 2.40 -17.77
CA VAL A 66 1.44 3.62 -18.54
C VAL A 66 2.87 3.60 -19.05
N GLN A 67 3.83 3.13 -18.23
CA GLN A 67 5.22 2.97 -18.64
C GLN A 67 5.40 1.90 -19.73
N ALA A 68 4.65 0.79 -19.63
CA ALA A 68 4.70 -0.32 -20.58
C ALA A 68 3.95 -0.04 -21.89
N ALA A 69 3.18 1.05 -22.01
CA ALA A 69 2.56 1.44 -23.27
C ALA A 69 3.67 1.81 -24.26
N PRO A 70 3.94 0.97 -25.28
CA PRO A 70 4.82 1.41 -26.35
C PRO A 70 4.06 2.50 -27.10
N SER A 71 4.77 3.55 -27.48
CA SER A 71 4.42 4.38 -28.61
C SER A 71 4.34 3.50 -29.88
N LYS A 72 3.32 2.65 -30.00
CA LYS A 72 2.98 1.98 -31.25
C LYS A 72 2.20 2.98 -32.09
N LEU A 73 2.97 3.88 -32.70
CA LEU A 73 2.65 4.44 -34.00
C LEU A 73 2.78 3.30 -35.02
N TRP A 74 1.64 2.76 -35.40
CA TRP A 74 1.40 2.08 -36.66
C TRP A 74 0.06 2.58 -37.16
#